data_AF-Q58E23-F1
#
_entry.id   AF-Q58E23-F1
#
_cell.length_a   1.000
_cell.length_b   1.000
_cell.length_c   1.000
_cell.angle_alpha   90.00
_cell.angle_beta   90.00
_cell.angle_gamma   90.00
#
_symmetry.space_group_name_H-M   'P 1'
#
loop_
_entity.id
_entity.type
_entity.pdbx_description
1 polymer ?
#
loop_
_entity_poly.entity_id
_entity_poly.type
_entity_poly.pdbx_seq_one_letter_code
_entity_poly.pdbx_strand_id
1 'polypeptide(L)'
;MVKVRSLRRSWEIKMQERQEKKMVKDFAKQLKEEKQQKVEEKKRRREENLKRRLENERKAEVVQVIRNPAKLKRTQKKRLRGIEKRDTLMLSTHGERKTHTERLRKKKLPTST
;
A
#
# COMPACT_ATOMS: atom_id res chain seq x y z
N MET A 1 -28.89 73.06 -26.54
CA MET A 1 -28.56 72.50 -25.20
C MET A 1 -28.21 71.04 -25.36
N VAL A 2 -27.00 70.63 -24.97
CA VAL A 2 -26.55 69.23 -25.06
C VAL A 2 -26.92 68.51 -23.77
N LYS A 3 -27.74 67.46 -23.85
CA LYS A 3 -28.17 66.68 -22.68
C LYS A 3 -27.07 65.70 -22.30
N VAL A 4 -26.35 66.00 -21.21
CA VAL A 4 -25.27 65.13 -20.69
C VAL A 4 -25.89 63.90 -20.02
N ARG A 5 -25.44 62.71 -20.43
CA ARG A 5 -25.85 61.43 -19.85
C ARG A 5 -25.35 61.31 -18.41
N SER A 6 -26.19 60.84 -17.49
CA SER A 6 -25.82 60.74 -16.07
C SER A 6 -24.68 59.74 -15.86
N LEU A 7 -23.66 60.14 -15.09
CA LEU A 7 -22.50 59.30 -14.74
C LEU A 7 -22.84 58.15 -13.77
N ARG A 8 -24.06 58.14 -13.20
CA ARG A 8 -24.48 57.12 -12.24
C ARG A 8 -24.96 55.86 -12.98
N ARG A 9 -24.32 54.72 -12.67
CA ARG A 9 -24.78 53.40 -13.11
C ARG A 9 -26.18 53.12 -12.55
N SER A 10 -27.06 52.55 -13.38
CA SER A 10 -28.38 52.11 -12.97
C SER A 10 -28.29 51.03 -11.89
N TRP A 11 -29.36 50.85 -11.12
CA TRP A 11 -29.43 49.85 -10.07
C TRP A 11 -29.26 48.42 -10.60
N GLU A 12 -29.86 48.15 -11.76
CA GLU A 12 -29.78 46.87 -12.46
C GLU A 12 -28.33 46.48 -12.78
N ILE A 13 -27.54 47.41 -13.30
CA ILE A 13 -26.10 47.18 -13.59
C ILE A 13 -25.35 46.84 -12.29
N LYS A 14 -25.64 47.50 -11.18
CA LYS A 14 -24.99 47.22 -9.89
C LYS A 14 -25.38 45.83 -9.35
N MET A 15 -26.61 45.40 -9.57
CA MET A 15 -27.08 44.07 -9.18
C MET A 15 -26.40 42.99 -10.02
N GLN A 16 -26.30 43.20 -11.33
CA GLN A 16 -25.60 42.30 -12.23
C GLN A 16 -24.12 42.17 -11.88
N GLU A 17 -23.41 43.28 -11.65
CA GLU A 17 -22.00 43.27 -11.22
C GLU A 17 -21.81 42.54 -9.88
N ARG A 18 -22.77 42.65 -8.95
CA ARG A 18 -22.74 41.94 -7.67
C ARG A 18 -22.91 40.44 -7.87
N GLN A 19 -23.82 40.03 -8.77
CA GLN A 19 -24.05 38.64 -9.10
C GLN A 19 -22.84 38.02 -9.80
N GLU A 20 -22.27 38.71 -10.80
CA GLU A 20 -21.04 38.28 -11.48
C GLU A 20 -19.88 38.11 -10.50
N LYS A 21 -19.67 39.08 -9.60
CA LYS A 21 -18.65 38.96 -8.54
C LYS A 21 -18.88 37.78 -7.62
N LYS A 22 -20.14 37.42 -7.32
CA LYS A 22 -20.47 36.24 -6.52
C LYS A 22 -20.10 34.96 -7.28
N MET A 23 -20.51 34.85 -8.53
CA MET A 23 -20.21 33.69 -9.38
C MET A 23 -18.70 33.46 -9.53
N VAL A 24 -17.92 34.53 -9.75
CA VAL A 24 -16.45 34.44 -9.85
C VAL A 24 -15.83 33.96 -8.54
N LYS A 25 -16.32 34.43 -7.39
CA LYS A 25 -15.82 33.99 -6.08
C LYS A 25 -16.14 32.53 -5.81
N ASP A 26 -17.36 32.11 -6.13
CA ASP A 26 -17.79 30.72 -5.96
C ASP A 26 -16.97 29.78 -6.85
N PHE A 27 -16.72 30.17 -8.10
CA PHE A 27 -15.88 29.41 -9.02
C PHE A 27 -14.41 29.34 -8.56
N ALA A 28 -13.84 30.45 -8.09
CA ALA A 28 -12.49 30.46 -7.53
C ALA A 28 -12.37 29.55 -6.29
N LYS A 29 -13.42 29.49 -5.46
CA LYS A 29 -13.47 28.59 -4.31
C LYS A 29 -13.51 27.13 -4.74
N GLN A 30 -14.35 26.78 -5.72
CA GLN A 30 -14.41 25.42 -6.29
C GLN A 30 -13.05 24.96 -6.84
N LEU A 31 -12.36 25.80 -7.61
CA LEU A 31 -11.02 25.48 -8.13
C LEU A 31 -10.00 25.22 -7.01
N LYS A 32 -10.07 25.98 -5.92
CA LYS A 32 -9.19 25.79 -4.77
C LYS A 32 -9.49 24.48 -4.04
N GLU A 33 -10.76 24.17 -3.84
CA GLU A 33 -11.22 22.92 -3.20
C GLU A 33 -10.81 21.70 -4.03
N GLU A 34 -11.01 21.71 -5.35
CA GLU A 34 -10.57 20.62 -6.22
C GLU A 34 -9.05 20.40 -6.16
N LYS A 35 -8.27 21.49 -6.13
CA LYS A 35 -6.81 21.40 -5.99
C LYS A 35 -6.43 20.79 -4.64
N GLN A 36 -7.11 21.16 -3.57
CA GLN A 36 -6.87 20.62 -2.23
C GLN A 36 -7.22 19.13 -2.17
N GLN A 37 -8.38 18.72 -2.69
CA GLN A 37 -8.80 17.32 -2.75
C GLN A 37 -7.80 16.46 -3.52
N LYS A 38 -7.31 16.93 -4.67
CA LYS A 38 -6.28 16.22 -5.46
C LYS A 38 -4.96 16.03 -4.69
N VAL A 39 -4.57 17.01 -3.88
CA VAL A 39 -3.36 16.91 -3.06
C VAL A 39 -3.57 15.94 -1.89
N GLU A 40 -4.71 16.03 -1.23
CA GLU A 40 -5.07 15.18 -0.09
C GLU A 40 -5.21 13.72 -0.51
N GLU A 41 -5.83 13.44 -1.66
CA GLU A 41 -5.92 12.09 -2.21
C GLU A 41 -4.53 11.51 -2.52
N LYS A 42 -3.62 12.31 -3.10
CA LYS A 42 -2.23 11.90 -3.32
C LYS A 42 -1.51 11.62 -2.02
N LYS A 43 -1.76 12.42 -0.97
CA LYS A 43 -1.18 12.22 0.36
C LYS A 43 -1.70 10.92 0.99
N ARG A 44 -3.01 10.71 0.99
CA ARG A 44 -3.65 9.47 1.47
C ARG A 44 -3.09 8.24 0.76
N ARG A 45 -2.97 8.29 -0.58
CA ARG A 45 -2.37 7.20 -1.36
C ARG A 45 -0.91 6.92 -0.98
N ARG A 46 -0.12 7.95 -0.67
CA ARG A 46 1.27 7.78 -0.21
C ARG A 46 1.31 7.13 1.18
N GLU A 47 0.48 7.57 2.10
CA GLU A 47 0.36 7.02 3.46
C GLU A 47 -0.07 5.55 3.42
N GLU A 48 -1.07 5.21 2.61
CA GLU A 48 -1.51 3.82 2.40
C GLU A 48 -0.42 2.95 1.80
N ASN A 49 0.30 3.45 0.78
CA ASN A 49 1.43 2.73 0.19
C ASN A 49 2.57 2.52 1.19
N LEU A 50 2.86 3.52 2.03
CA LEU A 50 3.88 3.42 3.08
C LEU A 50 3.47 2.39 4.12
N LYS A 51 2.22 2.43 4.59
CA LYS A 51 1.67 1.44 5.52
C LYS A 51 1.74 0.02 4.93
N ARG A 52 1.40 -0.14 3.65
CA ARG A 52 1.50 -1.42 2.94
C ARG A 52 2.95 -1.91 2.84
N ARG A 53 3.93 -1.01 2.64
CA ARG A 53 5.35 -1.38 2.65
C ARG A 53 5.79 -1.88 4.03
N LEU A 54 5.47 -1.15 5.09
CA LEU A 54 5.79 -1.53 6.47
C LEU A 54 5.13 -2.87 6.86
N GLU A 55 3.88 -3.09 6.45
CA GLU A 55 3.20 -4.37 6.67
C GLU A 55 3.82 -5.49 5.82
N ASN A 56 4.23 -5.21 4.58
CA ASN A 56 4.93 -6.17 3.74
C ASN A 56 6.31 -6.50 4.30
N GLU A 57 7.03 -5.55 4.89
CA GLU A 57 8.31 -5.79 5.57
C GLU A 57 8.11 -6.72 6.77
N ARG A 58 7.12 -6.43 7.63
CA ARG A 58 6.72 -7.32 8.74
C ARG A 58 6.31 -8.71 8.26
N LYS A 59 5.56 -8.80 7.15
CA LYS A 59 5.13 -10.09 6.56
C LYS A 59 6.27 -10.81 5.84
N ALA A 60 7.22 -10.09 5.25
CA ALA A 60 8.40 -10.66 4.59
C ALA A 60 9.40 -11.21 5.63
N GLU A 61 9.44 -10.62 6.82
CA GLU A 61 10.16 -11.18 7.96
C GLU A 61 9.55 -12.52 8.42
N VAL A 62 8.23 -12.67 8.32
CA VAL A 62 7.53 -13.95 8.56
C VAL A 62 7.71 -14.88 7.35
N VAL A 63 8.85 -15.58 7.32
CA VAL A 63 9.18 -16.53 6.25
C VAL A 63 8.42 -17.85 6.43
N GLN A 64 7.78 -18.33 5.36
CA GLN A 64 7.24 -19.69 5.31
C GLN A 64 8.34 -20.69 4.95
N VAL A 65 8.66 -21.63 5.86
CA VAL A 65 9.67 -22.67 5.63
C VAL A 65 9.17 -23.66 4.58
N ILE A 66 9.82 -23.69 3.42
CA ILE A 66 9.51 -24.64 2.34
C ILE A 66 10.23 -25.97 2.61
N ARG A 67 9.48 -26.99 3.05
CA ARG A 67 10.04 -28.31 3.41
C ARG A 67 10.48 -29.16 2.21
N ASN A 68 9.91 -28.95 1.02
CA ASN A 68 10.32 -29.67 -0.19
C ASN A 68 10.36 -28.71 -1.41
N PRO A 69 11.55 -28.19 -1.78
CA PRO A 69 11.69 -27.24 -2.88
C PRO A 69 11.47 -27.87 -4.27
N ALA A 70 11.51 -29.19 -4.39
CA ALA A 70 11.30 -29.88 -5.67
C ALA A 70 9.82 -29.85 -6.12
N LYS A 71 8.88 -29.57 -5.19
CA LYS A 71 7.43 -29.47 -5.47
C LYS A 71 6.98 -28.10 -6.01
N LEU A 72 7.84 -27.08 -6.00
CA LEU A 72 7.58 -25.73 -6.56
C LEU A 72 7.53 -25.69 -8.12
N LYS A 73 7.43 -26.85 -8.79
CA LYS A 73 7.96 -26.98 -10.15
C LYS A 73 7.10 -26.34 -11.26
N ARG A 74 7.87 -25.70 -12.14
CA ARG A 74 7.64 -25.24 -13.53
C ARG A 74 6.77 -24.01 -13.76
N THR A 75 5.51 -23.99 -13.35
CA THR A 75 4.58 -22.88 -13.67
C THR A 75 4.96 -21.55 -13.01
N GLN A 76 5.63 -21.58 -11.85
CA GLN A 76 5.99 -20.38 -11.08
C GLN A 76 7.49 -20.01 -11.12
N LYS A 77 8.31 -20.68 -11.95
CA LYS A 77 9.77 -20.46 -12.00
C LYS A 77 10.16 -19.00 -12.28
N LYS A 78 9.32 -18.23 -12.97
CA LYS A 78 9.52 -16.78 -13.19
C LYS A 78 9.26 -15.94 -11.94
N ARG A 79 8.23 -16.26 -11.14
CA ARG A 79 7.90 -15.54 -9.88
C ARG A 79 8.92 -15.80 -8.77
N LEU A 80 9.51 -16.99 -8.75
CA LEU A 80 10.53 -17.38 -7.76
C LEU A 80 11.89 -16.67 -7.96
N ARG A 81 12.13 -16.00 -9.10
CA ARG A 81 13.41 -15.30 -9.37
C ARG A 81 13.62 -14.04 -8.54
N GLY A 82 12.53 -13.41 -8.10
CA GLY A 82 12.56 -12.19 -7.28
C GLY A 82 12.37 -12.45 -5.79
N ILE A 83 12.32 -13.71 -5.35
CA ILE A 83 12.18 -14.05 -3.93
C ILE A 83 13.57 -14.17 -3.32
N GLU A 84 13.84 -13.36 -2.29
CA GLU A 84 15.03 -13.52 -1.45
C GLU A 84 14.93 -14.85 -0.68
N LYS A 85 15.92 -15.73 -0.87
CA LYS A 85 16.03 -16.95 -0.08
C LYS A 85 16.71 -16.59 1.24
N ARG A 86 16.01 -16.72 2.36
CA ARG A 86 16.58 -16.60 3.70
C ARG A 86 16.79 -18.01 4.26
N ASP A 87 18.03 -18.36 4.58
CA ASP A 87 18.34 -19.64 5.19
C ASP A 87 17.90 -19.65 6.65
N THR A 88 16.82 -20.39 6.94
CA THR A 88 16.36 -20.65 8.32
C THR A 88 17.14 -21.80 8.98
N LEU A 89 18.23 -22.27 8.35
CA LEU A 89 18.99 -23.45 8.76
C LEU A 89 19.63 -23.29 10.15
N MET A 90 19.98 -22.06 10.56
CA MET A 90 20.58 -21.80 11.87
C MET A 90 19.65 -22.15 13.07
N LEU A 91 18.33 -22.19 12.87
CA LEU A 91 17.35 -22.53 13.93
C LEU A 91 16.98 -24.03 13.96
N SER A 92 17.41 -24.81 12.96
CA SER A 92 17.04 -26.22 12.83
C SER A 92 18.18 -27.19 13.10
N THR A 93 19.41 -26.69 13.29
CA THR A 93 20.59 -27.48 13.67
C THR A 93 20.57 -27.95 15.13
N HIS A 94 19.61 -27.51 15.96
CA HIS A 94 19.48 -27.95 17.37
C HIS A 94 18.33 -28.95 17.60
N GLY A 95 17.64 -29.39 16.54
CA GLY A 95 16.61 -30.43 16.63
C GLY A 95 17.07 -31.70 15.93
N GLU A 96 17.72 -32.61 16.68
CA GLU A 96 18.11 -33.95 16.22
C GLU A 96 16.94 -34.65 15.49
N ARG A 97 16.94 -34.60 14.16
CA ARG A 97 16.07 -35.47 13.36
C ARG A 97 16.71 -36.84 13.32
N LYS A 98 16.43 -37.65 14.34
CA LYS A 98 16.70 -39.09 14.27
C LYS A 98 16.06 -39.64 13.01
N THR A 99 16.90 -40.16 12.13
CA THR A 99 16.45 -40.80 10.89
C THR A 99 15.52 -41.97 11.24
N HIS A 100 14.54 -42.28 10.38
CA HIS A 100 13.58 -43.37 10.65
C HIS A 100 14.30 -44.70 10.92
N THR A 101 15.45 -44.90 10.27
CA THR A 101 16.39 -46.00 10.44
C THR A 101 17.00 -46.05 11.85
N GLU A 102 17.34 -44.92 12.48
CA GLU A 102 17.81 -44.86 13.87
C GLU A 102 16.72 -45.16 14.90
N ARG A 103 15.47 -44.73 14.66
CA ARG A 103 14.34 -45.04 15.54
C ARG A 103 14.03 -46.54 15.56
N LEU A 104 14.21 -47.23 14.43
CA LEU A 104 14.04 -48.69 14.31
C LEU A 104 15.16 -49.46 15.02
N ARG A 105 16.41 -48.95 14.99
CA ARG A 105 17.53 -49.54 15.74
C ARG A 105 17.33 -49.46 17.26
N LYS A 106 16.84 -48.33 17.79
CA LYS A 106 16.58 -48.18 19.24
C LYS A 106 15.43 -49.03 19.77
N LYS A 107 14.48 -49.43 18.94
CA LYS A 107 13.37 -50.34 19.32
C LYS A 107 13.76 -51.83 19.36
N LYS A 108 14.94 -52.21 18.85
CA LYS A 108 15.41 -53.60 18.77
C LYS A 108 16.48 -53.98 19.81
N LEU A 109 16.72 -53.14 20.82
CA LEU A 109 17.57 -53.52 21.95
C LEU A 109 16.71 -54.24 22.99
N PRO A 110 16.98 -55.51 23.32
CA PRO A 110 16.28 -56.19 24.40
C PRO A 110 16.68 -55.52 25.72
N THR A 111 15.68 -55.09 26.49
CA THR A 111 15.89 -54.72 27.89
C THR A 111 16.25 -56.00 28.64
N SER A 112 17.52 -56.17 29.00
CA SER A 112 17.96 -57.22 29.92
C SER A 112 17.35 -56.95 31.30
N THR A 113 16.72 -57.97 31.86
CA THR A 113 16.19 -58.06 33.23
C THR A 113 17.23 -57.66 34.28
#